data_AF-A0A090W9Z3-F1
#
_entry.id   AF-A0A090W9Z3-F1
#
_cell.length_a   1.000
_cell.length_b   1.000
_cell.length_c   1.000
_cell.angle_alpha   90.00
_cell.angle_beta   90.00
_cell.angle_gamma   90.00
#
_symmetry.space_group_name_H-M   'P 1'
#
loop_
_entity.id
_entity.type
_entity.pdbx_description
1 polymer ?
#
loop_
_entity_poly.entity_id
_entity_poly.type
_entity_poly.pdbx_seq_one_letter_code
_entity_poly.pdbx_strand_id
1 'polypeptide(L)'
;MGVLKSVSKIKNQHSNLEAYFEQFRNNVVGVDLYFDSPYGKKKIIYADWTASGRLYRPIEEKLLNDIGPFVANTHTETSITGSVMTHAYHDARAIIKKHVNASKDDVLITVGTGMTGAINKFQRILGIKLNENLKDSTEVPEKKRPIIFVSHMEHHSNQTSWLETIARVKVIPSNANGLPC
;
A
#
# COMPACT_ATOMS: atom_id res chain seq x y z
N MET A 1 34.71 -53.78 12.92
CA MET A 1 33.84 -53.02 13.84
C MET A 1 34.24 -51.56 13.80
N GLY A 2 33.57 -50.75 12.97
CA GLY A 2 33.94 -49.37 12.70
C GLY A 2 32.71 -48.47 12.66
N VAL A 3 32.36 -47.98 13.85
CA VAL A 3 31.49 -46.86 14.23
C VAL A 3 30.71 -46.16 13.10
N LEU A 4 29.42 -46.49 12.99
CA LEU A 4 28.38 -45.62 12.47
C LEU A 4 28.21 -44.43 13.43
N LYS A 5 28.83 -43.28 13.13
CA LYS A 5 28.48 -42.03 13.82
C LYS A 5 27.17 -41.51 13.24
N SER A 6 26.15 -41.58 14.09
CA SER A 6 24.81 -41.04 13.89
C SER A 6 24.84 -39.66 13.26
N VAL A 7 24.14 -39.49 12.15
CA VAL A 7 23.69 -38.20 11.64
C VAL A 7 22.82 -37.57 12.74
N SER A 8 23.42 -36.69 13.53
CA SER A 8 22.72 -35.93 14.55
C SER A 8 21.70 -35.05 13.85
N LYS A 9 20.42 -35.34 14.08
CA LYS A 9 19.28 -34.50 13.73
C LYS A 9 19.58 -33.05 14.13
N ILE A 10 19.85 -32.19 13.15
CA ILE A 10 19.77 -30.75 13.31
C ILE A 10 18.28 -30.44 13.45
N LYS A 11 17.76 -30.48 14.68
CA LYS A 11 16.47 -29.88 15.00
C LYS A 11 16.67 -28.38 14.88
N ASN A 12 16.20 -27.79 13.78
CA ASN A 12 16.02 -26.36 13.65
C ASN A 12 15.17 -25.88 14.83
N GLN A 13 15.80 -25.18 15.78
CA GLN A 13 15.05 -24.26 16.63
C GLN A 13 14.59 -23.14 15.70
N HIS A 14 13.35 -23.22 15.22
CA HIS A 14 12.72 -22.09 14.56
C HIS A 14 12.89 -20.87 15.48
N SER A 15 13.38 -19.77 14.92
CA SER A 15 13.40 -18.53 15.68
C SER A 15 11.98 -18.24 16.16
N ASN A 16 11.82 -17.63 17.33
CA ASN A 16 10.50 -17.28 17.87
C ASN A 16 9.63 -16.55 16.82
N LEU A 17 10.26 -15.73 15.96
CA LEU A 17 9.60 -15.02 14.87
C LEU A 17 9.15 -15.94 13.72
N GLU A 18 9.97 -16.91 13.29
CA GLU A 18 9.55 -17.86 12.25
C GLU A 18 8.31 -18.64 12.68
N ALA A 19 8.32 -19.17 13.91
CA ALA A 19 7.17 -19.89 14.46
C ALA A 19 5.95 -18.97 14.59
N TYR A 20 6.13 -17.74 15.04
CA TYR A 20 5.06 -16.75 15.15
C TYR A 20 4.42 -16.42 13.78
N PHE A 21 5.24 -16.25 12.74
CA PHE A 21 4.78 -15.87 11.41
C PHE A 21 4.33 -17.05 10.54
N GLU A 22 4.61 -18.29 10.95
CA GLU A 22 4.26 -19.51 10.20
C GLU A 22 2.77 -19.58 9.85
N GLN A 23 1.89 -19.26 10.80
CA GLN A 23 0.43 -19.25 10.58
C GLN A 23 0.00 -18.27 9.48
N PHE A 24 0.68 -17.12 9.35
CA PHE A 24 0.39 -16.14 8.30
C PHE A 24 1.00 -16.61 6.98
N ARG A 25 2.23 -17.11 6.99
CA ARG A 25 2.91 -17.64 5.81
C ARG A 25 2.08 -18.74 5.13
N ASN A 26 1.51 -19.65 5.91
CA ASN A 26 0.70 -20.77 5.40
C ASN A 26 -0.59 -20.34 4.69
N ASN A 27 -1.08 -19.13 4.99
CA ASN A 27 -2.30 -18.56 4.41
C ASN A 27 -2.02 -17.68 3.17
N VAL A 28 -0.75 -17.42 2.84
CA VAL A 28 -0.39 -16.72 1.60
C VAL A 28 -0.72 -17.61 0.40
N VAL A 29 -1.50 -17.07 -0.54
CA VAL A 29 -1.87 -17.80 -1.76
C VAL A 29 -0.61 -18.07 -2.59
N GLY A 30 -0.41 -19.34 -2.96
CA GLY A 30 0.72 -19.78 -3.79
C GLY A 30 2.08 -19.82 -3.08
N VAL A 31 2.12 -19.81 -1.74
CA VAL A 31 3.39 -19.82 -0.96
C VAL A 31 4.30 -21.02 -1.25
N ASP A 32 3.72 -22.18 -1.56
CA ASP A 32 4.46 -23.40 -1.93
C ASP A 32 4.25 -23.79 -3.40
N LEU A 33 3.90 -22.82 -4.25
CA LEU A 33 3.72 -23.05 -5.67
C LEU A 33 5.06 -23.33 -6.37
N TYR A 34 5.03 -24.24 -7.33
CA TYR A 34 6.15 -24.58 -8.21
C TYR A 34 5.81 -24.15 -9.64
N PHE A 35 6.85 -23.88 -10.43
CA PHE A 35 6.73 -23.62 -11.86
C PHE A 35 7.70 -24.51 -12.65
N ASP A 36 7.34 -24.79 -13.90
CA ASP A 36 8.22 -25.52 -14.81
C ASP A 36 9.17 -24.54 -15.50
N SER A 37 10.46 -24.84 -15.43
CA SER A 37 11.51 -24.08 -16.08
C SER A 37 12.26 -24.97 -17.08
N PRO A 38 13.07 -24.40 -17.99
CA PRO A 38 13.97 -25.19 -18.84
C PRO A 38 14.93 -26.12 -18.07
N TYR A 39 15.12 -25.88 -16.77
CA TYR A 39 15.98 -26.67 -15.87
C TYR A 39 15.18 -27.57 -14.91
N GLY A 40 13.95 -27.92 -15.30
CA GLY A 40 13.01 -28.71 -14.52
C GLY A 40 12.13 -27.88 -13.58
N LYS A 41 11.35 -28.59 -12.77
CA LYS A 41 10.39 -27.99 -11.83
C LYS A 41 11.12 -27.27 -10.69
N LYS A 42 10.80 -25.99 -10.45
CA LYS A 42 11.40 -25.14 -9.42
C LYS A 42 10.34 -24.58 -8.48
N LYS A 43 10.69 -24.42 -7.21
CA LYS A 43 9.82 -23.74 -6.22
C LYS A 43 9.86 -22.24 -6.47
N ILE A 44 8.72 -21.56 -6.37
CA ILE A 44 8.68 -20.11 -6.44
C ILE A 44 9.19 -19.54 -5.11
N ILE A 45 10.24 -18.72 -5.19
CA ILE A 45 10.72 -17.89 -4.07
C ILE A 45 10.26 -16.46 -4.36
N TYR A 46 9.25 -16.00 -3.63
CA TYR A 46 8.72 -14.66 -3.80
C TYR A 46 9.44 -13.67 -2.88
N ALA A 47 10.26 -12.83 -3.48
CA ALA A 47 11.06 -11.81 -2.79
C ALA A 47 10.70 -10.38 -3.26
N ASP A 48 9.49 -10.18 -3.80
CA ASP A 48 9.02 -8.91 -4.39
C ASP A 48 7.94 -8.22 -3.53
N TRP A 49 7.95 -8.50 -2.22
CA TRP A 49 6.97 -8.00 -1.25
C TRP A 49 6.92 -6.47 -1.13
N THR A 50 8.02 -5.80 -1.47
CA THR A 50 8.10 -4.33 -1.47
C THR A 50 7.36 -3.71 -2.65
N ALA A 51 7.24 -4.42 -3.78
CA ALA A 51 6.49 -3.95 -4.93
C ALA A 51 4.99 -4.26 -4.79
N SER A 52 4.66 -5.50 -4.41
CA SER A 52 3.28 -5.90 -4.13
C SER A 52 3.21 -7.03 -3.12
N GLY A 53 2.19 -7.00 -2.27
CA GLY A 53 1.77 -8.18 -1.51
C GLY A 53 1.16 -9.24 -2.41
N ARG A 54 1.15 -10.49 -1.94
CA ARG A 54 0.31 -11.56 -2.49
C ARG A 54 -1.05 -11.59 -1.83
N LEU A 55 -2.02 -12.19 -2.51
CA LEU A 55 -3.33 -12.47 -1.94
C LEU A 55 -3.21 -13.30 -0.66
N TYR A 56 -4.06 -13.00 0.32
CA TYR A 56 -4.10 -13.68 1.60
C TYR A 56 -5.43 -14.40 1.74
N ARG A 57 -5.38 -15.74 1.76
CA ARG A 57 -6.57 -16.59 1.59
C ARG A 57 -7.73 -16.24 2.53
N PRO A 58 -7.53 -16.02 3.85
CA PRO A 58 -8.62 -15.62 4.74
C PRO A 58 -9.31 -14.30 4.35
N ILE A 59 -8.57 -13.34 3.78
CA ILE A 59 -9.17 -12.08 3.30
C ILE A 59 -9.99 -12.35 2.03
N GLU A 60 -9.44 -13.10 1.07
CA GLU A 60 -10.13 -13.42 -0.18
C GLU A 60 -11.42 -14.22 0.07
N GLU A 61 -11.37 -15.23 0.95
CA GLU A 61 -12.53 -16.04 1.29
C GLU A 61 -13.62 -15.21 1.98
N LYS A 62 -13.22 -14.25 2.85
CA LYS A 62 -14.17 -13.34 3.49
C LYS A 62 -14.79 -12.36 2.50
N LEU A 63 -13.99 -11.80 1.61
CA LEU A 63 -14.49 -10.92 0.55
C LEU A 63 -15.46 -11.67 -0.37
N LEU A 64 -15.13 -12.89 -0.77
CA LEU A 64 -15.95 -13.68 -1.69
C LEU A 64 -17.24 -14.19 -1.03
N ASN A 65 -17.15 -14.77 0.16
CA ASN A 65 -18.25 -15.53 0.76
C ASN A 65 -19.09 -14.71 1.74
N ASP A 66 -18.49 -13.74 2.44
CA ASP A 66 -19.21 -12.97 3.47
C ASP A 66 -19.63 -11.59 2.95
N ILE A 67 -18.80 -10.92 2.15
CA ILE A 67 -19.09 -9.57 1.62
C ILE A 67 -19.77 -9.63 0.26
N GLY A 68 -19.24 -10.46 -0.65
CA GLY A 68 -19.71 -10.64 -2.03
C GLY A 68 -21.23 -10.79 -2.17
N PRO A 69 -21.90 -11.66 -1.38
CA PRO A 69 -23.35 -11.87 -1.49
C PRO A 69 -24.20 -10.65 -1.14
N PHE A 70 -23.66 -9.70 -0.38
CA PHE A 70 -24.38 -8.50 0.07
C PHE A 70 -24.03 -7.25 -0.74
N VAL A 71 -23.15 -7.35 -1.74
CA VAL A 71 -22.71 -6.19 -2.54
C VAL A 71 -23.92 -5.45 -3.12
N ALA A 72 -24.05 -4.20 -2.73
CA ALA A 72 -25.03 -3.24 -3.20
C ALA A 72 -24.41 -1.84 -3.10
N ASN A 73 -25.03 -0.87 -3.76
CA ASN A 73 -24.64 0.52 -3.60
C ASN A 73 -24.80 0.93 -2.13
N THR A 74 -23.75 1.57 -1.60
CA THR A 74 -23.82 2.25 -0.32
C THR A 74 -24.73 3.48 -0.44
N HIS A 75 -25.07 4.12 0.69
CA HIS A 75 -25.90 5.34 0.76
C HIS A 75 -27.43 5.13 0.71
N THR A 76 -27.88 3.89 0.81
CA THR A 76 -29.30 3.56 1.00
C THR A 76 -29.43 2.40 1.98
N GLU A 77 -30.39 2.48 2.90
CA GLU A 77 -30.65 1.43 3.89
C GLU A 77 -31.99 0.72 3.63
N THR A 78 -32.59 0.95 2.47
CA THR A 78 -33.94 0.45 2.12
C THR A 78 -33.97 -1.06 1.87
N SER A 79 -32.85 -1.65 1.44
CA SER A 79 -32.70 -3.10 1.30
C SER A 79 -31.71 -3.63 2.33
N ILE A 80 -31.83 -4.92 2.66
CA ILE A 80 -30.88 -5.61 3.55
C ILE A 80 -29.44 -5.48 3.02
N THR A 81 -29.23 -5.63 1.71
CA THR A 81 -27.92 -5.52 1.08
C THR A 81 -27.36 -4.10 1.14
N GLY A 82 -28.20 -3.08 0.90
CA GLY A 82 -27.79 -1.67 1.00
C GLY A 82 -27.42 -1.25 2.42
N SER A 83 -28.22 -1.68 3.42
CA SER A 83 -27.95 -1.43 4.83
C SER A 83 -26.66 -2.10 5.29
N VAL A 84 -26.49 -3.41 5.00
CA VAL A 84 -25.28 -4.16 5.37
C VAL A 84 -24.02 -3.51 4.78
N MET A 85 -24.03 -3.17 3.47
CA MET A 85 -22.87 -2.56 2.84
C MET A 85 -22.58 -1.14 3.34
N THR A 86 -23.61 -0.36 3.65
CA THR A 86 -23.44 0.98 4.22
C THR A 86 -22.80 0.92 5.60
N HIS A 87 -23.26 0.03 6.49
CA HIS A 87 -22.64 -0.16 7.81
C HIS A 87 -21.21 -0.71 7.70
N ALA A 88 -20.98 -1.73 6.86
CA ALA A 88 -19.63 -2.28 6.64
C ALA A 88 -18.65 -1.20 6.13
N TYR A 89 -19.11 -0.30 5.26
CA TYR A 89 -18.31 0.84 4.79
C TYR A 89 -17.95 1.81 5.94
N HIS A 90 -18.90 2.14 6.81
CA HIS A 90 -18.66 3.01 7.96
C HIS A 90 -17.69 2.36 8.97
N ASP A 91 -17.86 1.07 9.27
CA ASP A 91 -16.98 0.32 10.16
C ASP A 91 -15.56 0.24 9.62
N ALA A 92 -15.39 -0.06 8.32
CA ALA A 92 -14.09 -0.09 7.68
C ALA A 92 -13.37 1.27 7.83
N ARG A 93 -14.08 2.38 7.64
CA ARG A 93 -13.52 3.72 7.83
C ARG A 93 -13.11 3.98 9.27
N ALA A 94 -13.91 3.56 10.25
CA ALA A 94 -13.59 3.71 11.67
C ALA A 94 -12.33 2.90 12.04
N ILE A 95 -12.23 1.66 11.56
CA ILE A 95 -11.07 0.78 11.77
C ILE A 95 -9.81 1.39 11.15
N ILE A 96 -9.88 1.89 9.91
CA ILE A 96 -8.74 2.52 9.24
C ILE A 96 -8.30 3.78 10.00
N LYS A 97 -9.24 4.66 10.37
CA LYS A 97 -8.93 5.86 11.15
C LYS A 97 -8.22 5.51 12.46
N LYS A 98 -8.72 4.50 13.18
CA LYS A 98 -8.08 4.01 14.41
C LYS A 98 -6.66 3.49 14.16
N HIS A 99 -6.43 2.72 13.09
CA HIS A 99 -5.10 2.17 12.76
C HIS A 99 -4.06 3.25 12.46
N VAL A 100 -4.47 4.37 11.87
CA VAL A 100 -3.58 5.49 11.55
C VAL A 100 -3.62 6.60 12.61
N ASN A 101 -4.25 6.35 13.76
CA ASN A 101 -4.42 7.31 14.86
C ASN A 101 -5.05 8.65 14.43
N ALA A 102 -6.00 8.60 13.50
CA ALA A 102 -6.73 9.78 13.04
C ALA A 102 -7.74 10.26 14.09
N SER A 103 -7.78 11.56 14.32
CA SER A 103 -8.71 12.25 15.20
C SER A 103 -10.04 12.56 14.51
N LYS A 104 -10.93 13.26 15.24
CA LYS A 104 -12.19 13.80 14.71
C LYS A 104 -11.96 14.93 13.69
N ASP A 105 -10.83 15.62 13.78
CA ASP A 105 -10.47 16.75 12.92
C ASP A 105 -9.80 16.27 11.61
N ASP A 106 -9.47 14.97 11.52
CA ASP A 106 -8.89 14.35 10.34
C ASP A 106 -9.94 13.79 9.38
N VAL A 107 -9.67 13.96 8.08
CA VAL A 107 -10.52 13.45 7.01
C VAL A 107 -9.89 12.24 6.33
N LEU A 108 -10.64 11.13 6.26
CA LEU A 108 -10.25 9.96 5.48
C LEU A 108 -10.86 10.05 4.08
N ILE A 109 -10.01 10.18 3.06
CA ILE A 109 -10.40 10.22 1.65
C ILE A 109 -9.95 8.93 0.97
N THR A 110 -10.91 8.09 0.58
CA THR A 110 -10.64 6.93 -0.28
C THR A 110 -10.40 7.42 -1.71
N VAL A 111 -9.33 6.95 -2.32
CA VAL A 111 -8.93 7.29 -3.69
C VAL A 111 -8.66 6.00 -4.48
N GLY A 112 -8.65 6.11 -5.81
CA GLY A 112 -8.47 4.97 -6.70
C GLY A 112 -7.05 4.39 -6.66
N THR A 113 -6.17 4.89 -7.54
CA THR A 113 -4.87 4.29 -7.91
C THR A 113 -3.76 4.45 -6.85
N GLY A 114 -4.07 4.18 -5.58
CA GLY A 114 -3.13 4.21 -4.47
C GLY A 114 -2.52 5.58 -4.20
N MET A 115 -1.24 5.60 -3.81
CA MET A 115 -0.51 6.82 -3.41
C MET A 115 -0.49 7.87 -4.52
N THR A 116 -0.30 7.46 -5.78
CA THR A 116 -0.30 8.36 -6.94
C THR A 116 -1.63 9.09 -7.09
N GLY A 117 -2.75 8.39 -6.93
CA GLY A 117 -4.08 9.01 -6.93
C GLY A 117 -4.29 9.94 -5.74
N ALA A 118 -3.81 9.54 -4.56
CA ALA A 118 -3.93 10.32 -3.33
C ALA A 118 -3.23 11.69 -3.45
N ILE A 119 -1.97 11.70 -3.86
CA ILE A 119 -1.17 12.93 -3.92
C ILE A 119 -1.72 13.91 -4.96
N ASN A 120 -2.13 13.42 -6.13
CA ASN A 120 -2.71 14.25 -7.17
C ASN A 120 -4.04 14.85 -6.73
N LYS A 121 -4.87 14.08 -6.02
CA LYS A 121 -6.12 14.60 -5.45
C LYS A 121 -5.85 15.66 -4.39
N PHE A 122 -4.86 15.42 -3.53
CA PHE A 122 -4.44 16.38 -2.51
C PHE A 122 -3.96 17.71 -3.13
N GLN A 123 -3.09 17.66 -4.14
CA GLN A 123 -2.63 18.84 -4.87
C GLN A 123 -3.77 19.64 -5.52
N ARG A 124 -4.80 18.95 -6.03
CA ARG A 124 -6.00 19.61 -6.57
C ARG A 124 -6.84 20.27 -5.48
N ILE A 125 -7.00 19.63 -4.32
CA ILE A 125 -7.70 20.22 -3.16
C ILE A 125 -6.97 21.48 -2.68
N LEU A 126 -5.64 21.47 -2.67
CA LEU A 126 -4.82 22.65 -2.36
C LEU A 126 -4.91 23.76 -3.42
N GLY A 127 -5.49 23.50 -4.59
CA GLY A 127 -5.63 24.48 -5.68
C GLY A 127 -4.33 24.81 -6.41
N ILE A 128 -3.29 23.98 -6.27
CA ILE A 128 -1.95 24.25 -6.84
C ILE A 128 -1.68 23.50 -8.15
N LYS A 129 -2.58 22.59 -8.55
CA LYS A 129 -2.51 21.90 -9.84
C LYS A 129 -3.32 22.69 -10.87
N LEU A 130 -2.65 23.29 -11.85
CA LEU A 130 -3.32 24.01 -12.93
C LEU A 130 -3.99 23.04 -13.89
N ASN A 131 -5.04 23.51 -14.56
CA ASN A 131 -5.58 22.83 -15.72
C ASN A 131 -4.53 22.86 -16.85
N GLU A 132 -4.25 21.71 -17.45
CA GLU A 132 -3.24 21.56 -18.50
C GLU A 132 -3.50 22.48 -19.70
N ASN A 133 -4.76 22.64 -20.12
CA ASN A 133 -5.14 23.49 -21.24
C ASN A 133 -5.00 24.98 -20.95
N LEU A 134 -4.89 25.37 -19.68
CA LEU A 134 -4.76 26.76 -19.25
C LEU A 134 -3.36 27.08 -18.75
N LYS A 135 -2.44 26.11 -18.75
CA LYS A 135 -1.12 26.25 -18.13
C LYS A 135 -0.32 27.39 -18.76
N ASP A 136 -0.27 27.44 -20.09
CA ASP A 136 0.50 28.44 -20.84
C ASP A 136 -0.15 29.83 -20.81
N SER A 137 -1.45 29.91 -20.51
CA SER A 137 -2.21 31.16 -20.39
C SER A 137 -2.40 31.63 -18.94
N THR A 138 -1.83 30.93 -17.97
CA THR A 138 -1.96 31.27 -16.54
C THR A 138 -0.64 31.77 -15.97
N GLU A 139 -0.56 33.08 -15.73
CA GLU A 139 0.54 33.67 -14.97
C GLU A 139 0.26 33.58 -13.47
N VAL A 140 1.17 32.95 -12.72
CA VAL A 140 1.07 32.81 -11.27
C VAL A 140 2.10 33.71 -10.60
N PRO A 141 1.68 34.71 -9.80
CA PRO A 141 2.61 35.58 -9.09
C PRO A 141 3.54 34.78 -8.16
N GLU A 142 4.82 35.13 -8.15
CA GLU A 142 5.84 34.41 -7.38
C GLU A 142 5.50 34.28 -5.88
N LYS A 143 4.90 35.33 -5.29
CA LYS A 143 4.45 35.33 -3.88
C LYS A 143 3.37 34.29 -3.57
N LYS A 144 2.64 33.79 -4.58
CA LYS A 144 1.61 32.76 -4.44
C LYS A 144 2.13 31.34 -4.68
N ARG A 145 3.39 31.18 -5.10
CA ARG A 145 3.98 29.86 -5.39
C ARG A 145 4.56 29.27 -4.10
N PRO A 146 3.92 28.23 -3.52
CA PRO A 146 4.44 27.60 -2.31
C PRO A 146 5.78 26.92 -2.58
N ILE A 147 6.61 26.79 -1.56
CA ILE A 147 7.81 25.96 -1.62
C ILE A 147 7.42 24.57 -1.10
N ILE A 148 7.74 23.53 -1.86
CA ILE A 148 7.55 22.14 -1.46
C ILE A 148 8.93 21.51 -1.33
N PHE A 149 9.25 21.04 -0.12
CA PHE A 149 10.47 20.31 0.13
C PHE A 149 10.23 18.82 -0.04
N VAL A 150 11.12 18.17 -0.78
CA VAL A 150 11.11 16.73 -1.01
C VAL A 150 12.50 16.18 -0.72
N SER A 151 12.60 14.95 -0.22
CA SER A 151 13.92 14.32 -0.04
C SER A 151 14.49 13.82 -1.36
N HIS A 152 15.79 13.54 -1.42
CA HIS A 152 16.39 12.80 -2.54
C HIS A 152 15.96 11.32 -2.59
N MET A 153 15.24 10.84 -1.56
CA MET A 153 14.78 9.45 -1.42
C MET A 153 13.32 9.25 -1.83
N GLU A 154 12.65 10.29 -2.34
CA GLU A 154 11.24 10.18 -2.69
C GLU A 154 11.00 9.14 -3.79
N HIS A 155 9.93 8.38 -3.62
CA HIS A 155 9.39 7.60 -4.72
C HIS A 155 8.78 8.54 -5.78
N HIS A 156 8.89 8.18 -7.06
CA HIS A 156 8.40 9.00 -8.17
C HIS A 156 6.90 9.33 -8.07
N SER A 157 6.10 8.42 -7.49
CA SER A 157 4.66 8.67 -7.25
C SER A 157 4.40 9.89 -6.36
N ASN A 158 5.33 10.23 -5.46
CA ASN A 158 5.27 11.44 -4.66
C ASN A 158 5.93 12.60 -5.41
N GLN A 159 7.19 12.44 -5.86
CA GLN A 159 8.01 13.56 -6.36
C GLN A 159 7.52 14.19 -7.67
N THR A 160 7.27 13.40 -8.72
CA THR A 160 7.08 13.92 -10.08
C THR A 160 5.88 14.85 -10.18
N SER A 161 4.79 14.48 -9.50
CA SER A 161 3.54 15.25 -9.52
C SER A 161 3.69 16.67 -8.97
N TRP A 162 4.62 16.90 -8.03
CA TRP A 162 4.87 18.23 -7.47
C TRP A 162 5.52 19.18 -8.49
N LEU A 163 6.38 18.67 -9.37
CA LEU A 163 7.05 19.45 -10.43
C LEU A 163 6.05 19.98 -11.47
N GLU A 164 4.89 19.33 -11.58
CA GLU A 164 3.81 19.71 -12.49
C GLU A 164 2.80 20.67 -11.85
N THR A 165 3.04 21.15 -10.62
CA THR A 165 2.20 22.14 -9.94
C THR A 165 2.75 23.56 -10.09
N ILE A 166 2.05 24.55 -9.56
CA ILE A 166 2.58 25.92 -9.44
C ILE A 166 3.69 26.04 -8.39
N ALA A 167 3.97 24.99 -7.60
CA ALA A 167 4.93 25.05 -6.52
C ALA A 167 6.38 25.19 -7.01
N ARG A 168 7.25 25.64 -6.11
CA ARG A 168 8.70 25.55 -6.24
C ARG A 168 9.18 24.34 -5.46
N VAL A 169 9.57 23.30 -6.18
CA VAL A 169 10.06 22.07 -5.55
C VAL A 169 11.55 22.22 -5.23
N LYS A 170 11.92 21.96 -3.97
CA LYS A 170 13.30 21.96 -3.49
C LYS A 170 13.64 20.57 -2.99
N VAL A 171 14.61 19.95 -3.66
CA VAL A 171 15.14 18.64 -3.24
C VAL A 171 16.16 18.86 -2.13
N ILE A 172 15.92 18.24 -0.99
CA ILE A 172 16.83 18.19 0.14
C ILE A 172 17.94 17.17 -0.22
N PRO A 173 19.22 17.57 -0.19
CA PRO A 173 20.33 16.70 -0.58
C PRO A 173 20.59 15.60 0.46
N SER A 174 21.45 14.64 0.10
CA SER A 174 21.92 13.61 1.02
C SER A 174 23.18 14.04 1.76
N ASN A 175 23.33 13.61 3.01
CA ASN A 175 24.61 13.62 3.71
C ASN A 175 25.51 12.43 3.31
N ALA A 176 26.68 12.33 3.94
CA ALA A 176 27.65 11.26 3.69
C ALA A 176 27.13 9.83 3.99
N ASN A 177 26.06 9.70 4.77
CA ASN A 177 25.41 8.42 5.10
C ASN A 177 24.20 8.12 4.20
N GLY A 178 23.91 8.97 3.20
CA GLY A 178 22.77 8.82 2.31
C GLY A 178 21.42 9.30 2.90
N LEU A 179 21.42 9.98 4.05
CA LEU A 179 20.21 10.49 4.71
C LEU A 179 19.96 11.98 4.34
N PRO A 180 18.71 12.49 4.39
CA PRO A 180 18.41 13.90 4.11
C PRO A 180 19.16 14.87 5.04
N CYS A 181 19.64 16.01 4.52
CA CYS A 181 20.37 17.05 5.27
C CYS A 181 19.93 18.50 5.03
#